data_AF-A0A6A2RD90-F1
#
_entry.id   AF-A0A6A2RD90-F1
#
_cell.length_a   1.000
_cell.length_b   1.000
_cell.length_c   1.000
_cell.angle_alpha   90.00
_cell.angle_beta   90.00
_cell.angle_gamma   90.00
#
_symmetry.space_group_name_H-M   'P 1'
#
loop_
_entity.id
_entity.type
_entity.pdbx_description
1 polymer ?
#
loop_
_entity_poly.entity_id
_entity_poly.type
_entity_poly.pdbx_seq_one_letter_code
_entity_poly.pdbx_strand_id
1 'polypeptide(L)'
;MEHMDATAEAILDGLDDAQRMAATAVRGPVRIIAGAGAGKTRTVTRRIAYACAIKAWDPHATLAVTFSVKAAAEMRNRLSQLDVASDVKAATFHSAALQQLRRIWPDVCEGPMPFISRNPREIVEHSLRRVTTQQVDDDTVRNLQAEINWCKISLIAPEDYERVCAAIHHQPPAGLEPSQFVDVYKAYETEKTNRNEIDFDDILLITCHLIESDEDVAASIRSGITWLTVDEYQDVSPLQHRLLTRWLGDNRNICVVGDPAQTIYSFAGASSYNLLNFASEFGPLTADVRLNNDYRSTPQIVNYANRVLEASPQRADYLKLNSKRDQGRRVAQTVYNSDLEEARGVAARIRRLVDEGASPGDCAILTRVNAQQKILCRALGEQHLRYRVKRDSGWQNSALADDAQTRLAMLEALGAGGDVKGVTISTIHASKGLEFKHVFLIGCSEGLIPYGSPPEGDLLEEERRLMYVAVTRAEDTLDVSYARAREDDGSDRGRRKSRFFR
;
A
#
# COMPACT_ATOMS: atom_id res chain seq x y z
N MET A 1 10.19 -40.60 0.18
CA MET A 1 9.17 -40.06 -0.73
C MET A 1 7.88 -39.80 0.06
N GLU A 2 7.33 -40.79 0.77
CA GLU A 2 6.15 -40.62 1.64
C GLU A 2 6.25 -39.49 2.68
N HIS A 3 7.40 -39.31 3.33
CA HIS A 3 7.60 -38.18 4.27
C HIS A 3 7.66 -36.80 3.60
N MET A 4 8.08 -36.69 2.33
CA MET A 4 8.08 -35.42 1.60
C MET A 4 6.68 -35.04 1.11
N ASP A 5 5.92 -36.03 0.62
CA ASP A 5 4.55 -35.84 0.16
C ASP A 5 3.63 -35.46 1.34
N ALA A 6 3.83 -36.06 2.52
CA ALA A 6 3.12 -35.70 3.75
C ALA A 6 3.40 -34.24 4.19
N THR A 7 4.65 -33.77 4.06
CA THR A 7 5.03 -32.37 4.38
C THR A 7 4.45 -31.38 3.37
N ALA A 8 4.44 -31.73 2.08
CA ALA A 8 3.86 -30.88 1.04
C ALA A 8 2.34 -30.74 1.19
N GLU A 9 1.62 -31.82 1.49
CA GLU A 9 0.17 -31.74 1.74
C GLU A 9 -0.16 -30.97 3.02
N ALA A 10 0.64 -31.12 4.09
CA ALA A 10 0.47 -30.34 5.32
C ALA A 10 0.61 -28.82 5.08
N ILE A 11 1.37 -28.39 4.07
CA ILE A 11 1.46 -26.98 3.67
C ILE A 11 0.12 -26.48 3.11
N LEU A 12 -0.67 -27.35 2.47
CA LEU A 12 -1.95 -27.01 1.87
C LEU A 12 -3.14 -27.12 2.84
N ASP A 13 -2.91 -27.56 4.07
CA ASP A 13 -3.97 -27.74 5.06
C ASP A 13 -4.70 -26.43 5.41
N GLY A 14 -6.02 -26.54 5.50
CA GLY A 14 -6.93 -25.44 5.82
C GLY A 14 -7.05 -24.36 4.74
N LEU A 15 -6.52 -24.59 3.53
CA LEU A 15 -6.84 -23.78 2.35
C LEU A 15 -8.17 -24.25 1.75
N ASP A 16 -8.99 -23.31 1.29
CA ASP A 16 -10.16 -23.67 0.47
C ASP A 16 -9.76 -24.07 -0.96
N ASP A 17 -10.71 -24.56 -1.75
CA ASP A 17 -10.44 -25.06 -3.10
C ASP A 17 -9.77 -24.03 -4.01
N ALA A 18 -10.17 -22.76 -3.91
CA ALA A 18 -9.60 -21.69 -4.74
C ALA A 18 -8.18 -21.33 -4.29
N GLN A 19 -7.95 -21.24 -2.97
CA GLN A 19 -6.61 -21.04 -2.41
C GLN A 19 -5.69 -22.22 -2.72
N ARG A 20 -6.17 -23.46 -2.63
CA ARG A 20 -5.42 -24.67 -2.99
C ARG A 20 -5.06 -24.67 -4.46
N MET A 21 -6.00 -24.37 -5.36
CA MET A 21 -5.74 -24.23 -6.79
C MET A 21 -4.61 -23.23 -7.08
N ALA A 22 -4.65 -22.04 -6.44
CA ALA A 22 -3.58 -21.05 -6.55
C ALA A 22 -2.24 -21.56 -6.00
N ALA A 23 -2.25 -22.22 -4.84
CA ALA A 23 -1.05 -22.74 -4.19
C ALA A 23 -0.37 -23.88 -4.98
N THR A 24 -1.15 -24.72 -5.65
CA THR A 24 -0.63 -25.83 -6.46
C THR A 24 -0.24 -25.45 -7.88
N ALA A 25 -0.64 -24.27 -8.36
CA ALA A 25 -0.25 -23.74 -9.67
C ALA A 25 1.19 -23.21 -9.63
N VAL A 26 2.17 -24.12 -9.60
CA VAL A 26 3.60 -23.81 -9.40
C VAL A 26 4.37 -23.51 -10.69
N ARG A 27 3.71 -23.51 -11.86
CA ARG A 27 4.34 -23.24 -13.16
C ARG A 27 3.69 -22.04 -13.86
N GLY A 28 4.46 -21.34 -14.69
CA GLY A 28 3.98 -20.29 -15.58
C GLY A 28 3.29 -19.10 -14.88
N PRO A 29 2.61 -18.24 -15.67
CA PRO A 29 1.92 -17.06 -15.16
C PRO A 29 0.67 -17.42 -14.36
N VAL A 30 0.55 -16.85 -13.16
CA VAL A 30 -0.60 -17.02 -12.27
C VAL A 30 -1.13 -15.65 -11.85
N ARG A 31 -2.43 -15.43 -11.99
CA ARG A 31 -3.13 -14.28 -11.42
C ARG A 31 -4.05 -14.72 -10.30
N ILE A 32 -3.99 -14.00 -9.18
CA ILE A 32 -4.90 -14.15 -8.06
C ILE A 32 -5.59 -12.81 -7.80
N ILE A 33 -6.86 -12.69 -8.20
CA ILE A 33 -7.70 -11.57 -7.78
C ILE A 33 -8.32 -11.97 -6.45
N ALA A 34 -8.04 -11.23 -5.39
CA ALA A 34 -8.39 -11.63 -4.04
C ALA A 34 -8.94 -10.46 -3.24
N GLY A 35 -10.15 -10.64 -2.72
CA GLY A 35 -10.82 -9.64 -1.90
C GLY A 35 -10.11 -9.36 -0.58
N ALA A 36 -10.59 -8.33 0.13
CA ALA A 36 -10.19 -8.11 1.51
C ALA A 36 -10.51 -9.34 2.37
N GLY A 37 -9.64 -9.66 3.33
CA GLY A 37 -9.82 -10.80 4.23
C GLY A 37 -9.77 -12.18 3.58
N ALA A 38 -9.49 -12.28 2.27
CA ALA A 38 -9.50 -13.56 1.55
C ALA A 38 -8.23 -14.43 1.70
N GLY A 39 -7.29 -13.98 2.53
CA GLY A 39 -6.04 -14.69 2.76
C GLY A 39 -5.03 -14.58 1.60
N LYS A 40 -4.91 -13.38 0.97
CA LYS A 40 -3.91 -13.07 -0.08
C LYS A 40 -2.51 -13.57 0.28
N THR A 41 -1.93 -13.00 1.33
CA THR A 41 -0.58 -13.31 1.79
C THR A 41 -0.47 -14.77 2.23
N ARG A 42 -1.49 -15.35 2.87
CA ARG A 42 -1.51 -16.78 3.22
C ARG A 42 -1.42 -17.66 1.99
N THR A 43 -2.21 -17.39 0.96
CA THR A 43 -2.24 -18.17 -0.28
C THR A 43 -0.88 -18.11 -0.98
N VAL A 44 -0.30 -16.90 -1.06
CA VAL A 44 1.01 -16.70 -1.68
C VAL A 44 2.13 -17.38 -0.91
N THR A 45 2.19 -17.26 0.42
CA THR A 45 3.25 -17.92 1.20
C THR A 45 3.13 -19.43 1.15
N ARG A 46 1.90 -19.99 1.17
CA ARG A 46 1.68 -21.42 0.97
C ARG A 46 2.06 -21.88 -0.44
N ARG A 47 1.81 -21.08 -1.48
CA ARG A 47 2.25 -21.37 -2.86
C ARG A 47 3.77 -21.50 -2.94
N ILE A 48 4.50 -20.51 -2.42
CA ILE A 48 5.97 -20.49 -2.40
C ILE A 48 6.49 -21.72 -1.64
N ALA A 49 6.01 -21.93 -0.41
CA ALA A 49 6.45 -23.04 0.42
C ALA A 49 6.14 -24.40 -0.21
N TYR A 50 4.95 -24.58 -0.77
CA TYR A 50 4.56 -25.80 -1.46
C TYR A 50 5.49 -26.09 -2.65
N ALA A 51 5.77 -25.08 -3.48
CA ALA A 51 6.64 -25.23 -4.64
C ALA A 51 8.10 -25.59 -4.25
N CYS A 52 8.62 -25.00 -3.18
CA CYS A 52 9.93 -25.37 -2.62
C CYS A 52 9.92 -26.78 -2.02
N ALA A 53 8.86 -27.17 -1.29
CA ALA A 53 8.73 -28.50 -0.69
C ALA A 53 8.76 -29.63 -1.73
N ILE A 54 8.06 -29.45 -2.85
CA ILE A 54 8.06 -30.41 -3.96
C ILE A 54 9.28 -30.26 -4.89
N LYS A 55 10.24 -29.39 -4.54
CA LYS A 55 11.46 -29.10 -5.31
C LYS A 55 11.19 -28.59 -6.74
N ALA A 56 10.04 -27.96 -6.96
CA ALA A 56 9.76 -27.29 -8.22
C ALA A 56 10.54 -25.98 -8.35
N TRP A 57 10.82 -25.32 -7.22
CA TRP A 57 11.50 -24.03 -7.15
C TRP A 57 12.75 -24.11 -6.29
N ASP A 58 13.80 -23.39 -6.70
CA ASP A 58 14.95 -23.11 -5.85
C ASP A 58 14.65 -21.88 -4.97
N PRO A 59 14.67 -22.02 -3.62
CA PRO A 59 14.46 -20.90 -2.71
C PRO A 59 15.41 -19.71 -2.96
N HIS A 60 16.68 -19.97 -3.31
CA HIS A 60 17.68 -18.93 -3.51
C HIS A 60 17.46 -18.12 -4.79
N ALA A 61 16.77 -18.70 -5.77
CA ALA A 61 16.41 -18.05 -7.02
C ALA A 61 14.93 -17.65 -7.07
N THR A 62 14.26 -17.55 -5.92
CA THR A 62 12.87 -17.11 -5.77
C THR A 62 12.81 -15.73 -5.13
N LEU A 63 12.13 -14.80 -5.78
CA LEU A 63 11.91 -13.43 -5.31
C LEU A 63 10.42 -13.18 -5.05
N ALA A 64 10.09 -12.76 -3.83
CA ALA A 64 8.79 -12.27 -3.47
C ALA A 64 8.85 -10.76 -3.20
N VAL A 65 8.07 -9.99 -3.94
CA VAL A 65 8.03 -8.53 -3.88
C VAL A 65 6.74 -8.08 -3.22
N THR A 66 6.85 -7.14 -2.29
CA THR A 66 5.71 -6.57 -1.56
C THR A 66 5.77 -5.04 -1.61
N PHE A 67 4.65 -4.39 -1.32
CA PHE A 67 4.54 -2.93 -1.38
C PHE A 67 5.29 -2.20 -0.25
N SER A 68 5.51 -2.83 0.92
CA SER A 68 6.13 -2.16 2.08
C SER A 68 7.14 -3.04 2.79
N VAL A 69 8.12 -2.42 3.46
CA VAL A 69 9.12 -3.14 4.27
C VAL A 69 8.47 -3.98 5.37
N LYS A 70 7.37 -3.50 5.96
CA LYS A 70 6.60 -4.27 6.95
C LYS A 70 6.00 -5.53 6.33
N ALA A 71 5.37 -5.42 5.16
CA ALA A 71 4.81 -6.57 4.46
C ALA A 71 5.90 -7.58 4.05
N ALA A 72 7.06 -7.10 3.58
CA ALA A 72 8.21 -7.95 3.31
C ALA A 72 8.71 -8.70 4.55
N ALA A 73 8.81 -8.01 5.70
CA ALA A 73 9.21 -8.62 6.97
C ALA A 73 8.20 -9.66 7.45
N GLU A 74 6.90 -9.36 7.35
CA GLU A 74 5.83 -10.31 7.68
C GLU A 74 5.88 -11.54 6.77
N MET A 75 6.06 -11.34 5.46
CA MET A 75 6.18 -12.43 4.49
C MET A 75 7.38 -13.33 4.80
N ARG A 76 8.56 -12.75 5.11
CA ARG A 76 9.74 -13.51 5.55
C ARG A 76 9.46 -14.35 6.79
N ASN A 77 8.83 -13.77 7.80
CA ASN A 77 8.48 -14.50 9.03
C ASN A 77 7.51 -15.66 8.75
N ARG A 78 6.50 -15.44 7.91
CA ARG A 78 5.56 -16.50 7.50
C ARG A 78 6.26 -17.61 6.72
N LEU A 79 7.20 -17.28 5.84
CA LEU A 79 7.96 -18.28 5.06
C LEU A 79 8.95 -19.05 5.96
N SER A 80 9.62 -18.38 6.90
CA SER A 80 10.54 -19.06 7.84
C SER A 80 9.81 -20.04 8.76
N GLN A 81 8.56 -19.77 9.12
CA GLN A 81 7.73 -20.71 9.90
C GLN A 81 7.34 -21.98 9.13
N LEU A 82 7.49 -21.99 7.81
CA LEU A 82 7.17 -23.15 6.96
C LEU A 82 8.40 -24.03 6.66
N ASP A 83 9.59 -23.65 7.16
CA ASP A 83 10.89 -24.37 7.13
C ASP A 83 11.50 -24.66 5.74
N VAL A 84 10.67 -24.84 4.70
CA VAL A 84 11.10 -25.15 3.32
C VAL A 84 11.37 -23.91 2.45
N ALA A 85 11.08 -22.72 2.97
CA ALA A 85 11.14 -21.46 2.24
C ALA A 85 11.89 -20.35 2.98
N SER A 86 12.73 -20.71 3.96
CA SER A 86 13.54 -19.77 4.77
C SER A 86 14.46 -18.89 3.94
N ASP A 87 14.99 -19.44 2.85
CA ASP A 87 15.98 -18.78 1.99
C ASP A 87 15.37 -17.95 0.86
N VAL A 88 14.03 -17.94 0.74
CA VAL A 88 13.34 -17.11 -0.25
C VAL A 88 13.53 -15.64 0.07
N LYS A 89 13.98 -14.88 -0.93
CA LYS A 89 14.13 -13.43 -0.78
C LYS A 89 12.76 -12.76 -0.83
N ALA A 90 12.31 -12.20 0.28
CA ALA A 90 11.14 -11.32 0.35
C ALA A 90 11.55 -9.87 0.65
N ALA A 91 11.21 -8.95 -0.25
CA ALA A 91 11.66 -7.55 -0.23
C ALA A 91 10.62 -6.60 -0.86
N THR A 92 10.88 -5.29 -0.85
CA THR A 92 10.19 -4.33 -1.73
C THR A 92 10.90 -4.24 -3.08
N PHE A 93 10.26 -3.62 -4.09
CA PHE A 93 10.90 -3.33 -5.38
C PHE A 93 12.24 -2.60 -5.20
N HIS A 94 12.23 -1.51 -4.43
CA HIS A 94 13.41 -0.69 -4.14
C HIS A 94 14.50 -1.46 -3.41
N SER A 95 14.16 -2.23 -2.36
CA SER A 95 15.16 -2.99 -1.62
C SER A 95 15.79 -4.10 -2.48
N ALA A 96 14.99 -4.76 -3.32
CA ALA A 96 15.48 -5.78 -4.24
C ALA A 96 16.41 -5.17 -5.32
N ALA A 97 15.98 -4.07 -5.94
CA ALA A 97 16.73 -3.33 -6.95
C ALA A 97 18.03 -2.76 -6.39
N LEU A 98 18.00 -2.11 -5.23
CA LEU A 98 19.18 -1.56 -4.58
C LEU A 98 20.23 -2.64 -4.25
N GLN A 99 19.79 -3.81 -3.79
CA GLN A 99 20.72 -4.91 -3.52
C GLN A 99 21.36 -5.44 -4.81
N GLN A 100 20.59 -5.55 -5.90
CA GLN A 100 21.11 -5.95 -7.20
C GLN A 100 22.09 -4.91 -7.72
N LEU A 101 21.70 -3.63 -7.70
CA LEU A 101 22.50 -2.51 -8.15
C LEU A 101 23.84 -2.46 -7.42
N ARG A 102 23.85 -2.55 -6.08
CA ARG A 102 25.08 -2.62 -5.28
C ARG A 102 25.99 -3.80 -5.63
N ARG A 103 25.40 -4.94 -6.02
CA ARG A 103 26.14 -6.14 -6.39
C ARG A 103 26.82 -5.98 -7.75
N ILE A 104 26.12 -5.41 -8.73
CA ILE A 104 26.61 -5.27 -10.10
C ILE A 104 27.45 -4.02 -10.34
N TRP A 105 27.27 -2.97 -9.52
CA TRP A 105 27.89 -1.66 -9.74
C TRP A 105 29.40 -1.70 -9.98
N PRO A 106 30.20 -2.45 -9.18
CA PRO A 106 31.65 -2.51 -9.36
C PRO A 106 32.09 -3.08 -10.71
N ASP A 107 31.24 -3.89 -11.36
CA ASP A 107 31.55 -4.56 -12.62
C ASP A 107 31.18 -3.69 -13.84
N VAL A 108 30.26 -2.73 -13.66
CA VAL A 108 29.68 -1.93 -14.76
C VAL A 108 30.12 -0.47 -14.76
N CYS A 109 30.62 0.04 -13.64
CA CYS A 109 30.96 1.45 -13.47
C CYS A 109 32.33 1.58 -12.79
N GLU A 110 33.20 2.44 -13.35
CA GLU A 110 34.52 2.71 -12.79
C GLU A 110 34.46 3.51 -11.47
N GLY A 111 33.43 4.34 -11.29
CA GLY A 111 33.25 5.19 -10.11
C GLY A 111 32.40 4.55 -9.01
N PRO A 112 32.45 5.08 -7.77
CA PRO A 112 31.61 4.58 -6.68
C PRO A 112 30.12 4.82 -6.97
N MET A 113 29.27 3.94 -6.45
CA MET A 113 27.82 4.11 -6.56
C MET A 113 27.38 5.43 -5.90
N PRO A 114 26.52 6.24 -6.56
CA PRO A 114 25.96 7.45 -5.97
C PRO A 114 25.29 7.22 -4.63
N PHE A 115 25.31 8.24 -3.77
CA PHE A 115 24.65 8.17 -2.47
C PHE A 115 23.15 8.37 -2.62
N ILE A 116 22.35 7.62 -1.85
CA ILE A 116 20.91 7.91 -1.76
C ILE A 116 20.74 9.22 -0.99
N SER A 117 20.09 10.20 -1.61
CA SER A 117 19.89 11.52 -1.04
C SER A 117 19.14 11.43 0.29
N ARG A 118 19.70 12.03 1.33
CA ARG A 118 19.09 12.09 2.67
C ARG A 118 18.15 13.27 2.84
N ASN A 119 18.29 14.28 1.97
CA ASN A 119 17.48 15.49 2.03
C ASN A 119 17.02 15.94 0.63
N PRO A 120 16.16 15.17 -0.06
CA PRO A 120 15.69 15.56 -1.39
C PRO A 120 14.93 16.89 -1.39
N ARG A 121 14.32 17.24 -0.24
CA ARG A 121 13.60 18.49 -0.03
C ARG A 121 14.50 19.72 -0.27
N GLU A 122 15.73 19.67 0.24
CA GLU A 122 16.71 20.75 0.03
C GLU A 122 17.07 20.90 -1.44
N ILE A 123 17.20 19.79 -2.18
CA ILE A 123 17.50 19.83 -3.61
C ILE A 123 16.35 20.49 -4.37
N VAL A 124 15.10 20.12 -4.08
CA VAL A 124 13.90 20.74 -4.69
C VAL A 124 13.85 22.24 -4.40
N GLU A 125 14.12 22.65 -3.17
CA GLU A 125 14.17 24.07 -2.81
C GLU A 125 15.24 24.85 -3.61
N HIS A 126 16.45 24.29 -3.73
CA HIS A 126 17.51 24.92 -4.53
C HIS A 126 17.15 24.99 -6.02
N SER A 127 16.53 23.94 -6.57
CA SER A 127 16.10 23.89 -7.95
C SER A 127 15.00 24.90 -8.25
N LEU A 128 14.02 25.06 -7.34
CA LEU A 128 12.97 26.06 -7.47
C LEU A 128 13.55 27.48 -7.48
N ARG A 129 14.46 27.80 -6.55
CA ARG A 129 15.12 29.13 -6.46
C ARG A 129 15.96 29.48 -7.70
N ARG A 130 16.43 28.48 -8.46
CA ARG A 130 17.17 28.72 -9.72
C ARG A 130 16.25 29.13 -10.87
N VAL A 131 15.00 28.68 -10.86
CA VAL A 131 14.05 28.85 -11.96
C VAL A 131 13.06 29.99 -11.69
N THR A 132 12.66 30.18 -10.45
CA THR A 132 11.62 31.14 -10.08
C THR A 132 12.07 32.10 -8.98
N THR A 133 11.38 33.24 -8.91
CA THR A 133 11.52 34.23 -7.82
C THR A 133 10.44 34.08 -6.75
N GLN A 134 9.64 33.00 -6.82
CA GLN A 134 8.57 32.75 -5.88
C GLN A 134 9.10 32.49 -4.47
N GLN A 135 8.29 32.81 -3.45
CA GLN A 135 8.60 32.42 -2.08
C GLN A 135 8.59 30.90 -1.96
N VAL A 136 9.62 30.37 -1.32
CA VAL A 136 9.73 28.94 -1.05
C VAL A 136 9.22 28.67 0.35
N ASP A 137 8.02 28.08 0.42
CA ASP A 137 7.45 27.56 1.66
C ASP A 137 7.44 26.01 1.68
N ASP A 138 7.25 25.45 2.87
CA ASP A 138 7.25 24.00 3.13
C ASP A 138 6.23 23.23 2.28
N ASP A 139 5.03 23.77 2.07
CA ASP A 139 3.97 23.11 1.32
C ASP A 139 4.28 23.11 -0.17
N THR A 140 4.81 24.22 -0.68
CA THR A 140 5.29 24.36 -2.06
C THR A 140 6.36 23.30 -2.37
N VAL A 141 7.40 23.19 -1.54
CA VAL A 141 8.47 22.21 -1.76
C VAL A 141 7.95 20.78 -1.68
N ARG A 142 7.09 20.47 -0.70
CA ARG A 142 6.49 19.14 -0.56
C ARG A 142 5.68 18.75 -1.80
N ASN A 143 4.87 19.67 -2.31
CA ASN A 143 4.01 19.39 -3.47
C ASN A 143 4.85 19.24 -4.75
N LEU A 144 5.87 20.07 -4.96
CA LEU A 144 6.80 19.93 -6.09
C LEU A 144 7.58 18.61 -6.04
N GLN A 145 8.05 18.22 -4.86
CA GLN A 145 8.69 16.92 -4.68
C GLN A 145 7.73 15.77 -5.02
N ALA A 146 6.47 15.86 -4.57
CA ALA A 146 5.46 14.85 -4.91
C ALA A 146 5.19 14.78 -6.42
N GLU A 147 5.16 15.92 -7.11
CA GLU A 147 4.99 16.00 -8.56
C GLU A 147 6.17 15.40 -9.34
N ILE A 148 7.42 15.69 -8.92
CA ILE A 148 8.64 15.09 -9.50
C ILE A 148 8.59 13.57 -9.33
N ASN A 149 8.27 13.09 -8.13
CA ASN A 149 8.11 11.66 -7.89
C ASN A 149 7.03 11.06 -8.79
N TRP A 150 5.84 11.70 -8.86
CA TRP A 150 4.75 11.26 -9.73
C TRP A 150 5.19 11.15 -11.20
N CYS A 151 6.00 12.09 -11.70
CA CYS A 151 6.57 11.98 -13.03
C CYS A 151 7.42 10.72 -13.18
N LYS A 152 8.37 10.49 -12.26
CA LYS A 152 9.29 9.34 -12.32
C LYS A 152 8.59 8.00 -12.26
N ILE A 153 7.72 7.82 -11.27
CA ILE A 153 7.00 6.55 -11.09
C ILE A 153 6.02 6.27 -12.24
N SER A 154 5.54 7.33 -12.92
CA SER A 154 4.69 7.25 -14.10
C SER A 154 5.48 7.20 -15.42
N LEU A 155 6.82 7.17 -15.35
CA LEU A 155 7.73 7.17 -16.51
C LEU A 155 7.57 8.40 -17.43
N ILE A 156 7.29 9.57 -16.86
CA ILE A 156 7.17 10.84 -17.57
C ILE A 156 8.53 11.55 -17.51
N ALA A 157 9.22 11.62 -18.64
CA ALA A 157 10.43 12.41 -18.79
C ALA A 157 10.10 13.92 -18.76
N PRO A 158 11.04 14.79 -18.34
CA PRO A 158 10.82 16.24 -18.36
C PRO A 158 10.34 16.77 -19.71
N GLU A 159 10.84 16.22 -20.82
CA GLU A 159 10.48 16.62 -22.18
C GLU A 159 9.03 16.26 -22.55
N ASP A 160 8.44 15.27 -21.88
CA ASP A 160 7.07 14.80 -22.13
C ASP A 160 6.04 15.48 -21.23
N TYR A 161 6.47 16.15 -20.15
CA TYR A 161 5.58 16.64 -19.10
C TYR A 161 4.49 17.58 -19.63
N GLU A 162 4.85 18.58 -20.45
CA GLU A 162 3.88 19.53 -21.01
C GLU A 162 2.80 18.83 -21.84
N ARG A 163 3.21 17.85 -22.66
CA ARG A 163 2.31 17.04 -23.50
C ARG A 163 1.37 16.20 -22.65
N VAL A 164 1.88 15.61 -21.57
CA VAL A 164 1.06 14.82 -20.63
C VAL A 164 0.06 15.72 -19.93
N CYS A 165 0.49 16.84 -19.35
CA CYS A 165 -0.39 17.79 -18.67
C CYS A 165 -1.54 18.27 -19.56
N ALA A 166 -1.25 18.57 -20.83
CA ALA A 166 -2.27 18.94 -21.81
C ALA A 166 -3.27 17.79 -22.08
N ALA A 167 -2.80 16.54 -22.16
CA ALA A 167 -3.64 15.38 -22.47
C ALA A 167 -4.57 14.97 -21.33
N ILE A 168 -4.14 15.12 -20.07
CA ILE A 168 -4.93 14.73 -18.89
C ILE A 168 -5.51 15.92 -18.12
N HIS A 169 -5.39 17.14 -18.66
CA HIS A 169 -5.80 18.39 -18.01
C HIS A 169 -5.21 18.56 -16.60
N HIS A 170 -3.95 18.16 -16.43
CA HIS A 170 -3.22 18.26 -15.17
C HIS A 170 -2.46 19.59 -15.10
N GLN A 171 -2.30 20.11 -13.89
CA GLN A 171 -1.58 21.36 -13.63
C GLN A 171 -0.52 21.08 -12.56
N PRO A 172 0.72 21.55 -12.75
CA PRO A 172 1.75 21.42 -11.73
C PRO A 172 1.32 22.19 -10.46
N PRO A 173 1.85 21.79 -9.28
CA PRO A 173 1.58 22.50 -8.04
C PRO A 173 2.24 23.89 -8.00
N ALA A 174 1.96 24.63 -6.93
CA ALA A 174 2.52 25.96 -6.65
C ALA A 174 2.20 27.05 -7.71
N GLY A 175 1.18 26.80 -8.55
CA GLY A 175 0.77 27.75 -9.59
C GLY A 175 1.84 27.98 -10.65
N LEU A 176 2.73 27.01 -10.86
CA LEU A 176 3.67 27.03 -11.96
C LEU A 176 2.94 26.79 -13.29
N GLU A 177 3.48 27.30 -14.38
CA GLU A 177 3.14 26.80 -15.70
C GLU A 177 3.88 25.48 -15.99
N PRO A 178 3.34 24.58 -16.82
CA PRO A 178 4.00 23.30 -17.14
C PRO A 178 5.46 23.45 -17.58
N SER A 179 5.79 24.46 -18.38
CA SER A 179 7.17 24.74 -18.82
C SER A 179 8.10 25.14 -17.67
N GLN A 180 7.61 25.92 -16.71
CA GLN A 180 8.40 26.29 -15.52
C GLN A 180 8.64 25.08 -14.63
N PHE A 181 7.66 24.17 -14.50
CA PHE A 181 7.88 22.92 -13.79
C PHE A 181 8.93 22.05 -14.47
N VAL A 182 8.94 21.97 -15.82
CA VAL A 182 9.98 21.25 -16.57
C VAL A 182 11.36 21.80 -16.25
N ASP A 183 11.52 23.12 -16.20
CA ASP A 183 12.79 23.74 -15.83
C ASP A 183 13.21 23.39 -14.39
N VAL A 184 12.26 23.41 -13.43
CA VAL A 184 12.52 22.99 -12.04
C VAL A 184 12.93 21.52 -11.98
N TYR A 185 12.25 20.65 -12.70
CA TYR A 185 12.55 19.22 -12.75
C TYR A 185 13.93 18.95 -13.35
N LYS A 186 14.30 19.61 -14.46
CA LYS A 186 15.65 19.53 -15.04
C LYS A 186 16.73 20.05 -14.09
N ALA A 187 16.45 21.16 -13.40
CA ALA A 187 17.35 21.71 -12.39
C ALA A 187 17.52 20.75 -11.21
N TYR A 188 16.47 20.01 -10.81
CA TYR A 188 16.52 18.98 -9.78
C TYR A 188 17.42 17.80 -10.18
N GLU A 189 17.24 17.25 -11.39
CA GLU A 189 18.10 16.16 -11.88
C GLU A 189 19.57 16.58 -12.01
N THR A 190 19.81 17.81 -12.48
CA THR A 190 21.16 18.36 -12.59
C THR A 190 21.82 18.53 -11.20
N GLU A 191 21.07 19.07 -10.23
CA GLU A 191 21.59 19.31 -8.88
C GLU A 191 21.93 17.99 -8.15
N LYS A 192 21.08 16.97 -8.26
CA LYS A 192 21.38 15.61 -7.76
C LYS A 192 22.67 15.05 -8.38
N THR A 193 22.78 15.13 -9.70
CA THR A 193 23.95 14.64 -10.44
C THR A 193 25.23 15.34 -9.98
N ASN A 194 25.20 16.67 -9.82
CA ASN A 194 26.34 17.45 -9.32
C ASN A 194 26.76 17.07 -7.89
N ARG A 195 25.82 16.61 -7.07
CA ARG A 195 26.07 16.13 -5.69
C ARG A 195 26.50 14.65 -5.65
N ASN A 196 26.55 13.96 -6.79
CA ASN A 196 26.69 12.50 -6.87
C ASN A 196 25.65 11.77 -5.99
N GLU A 197 24.42 12.29 -6.02
CA GLU A 197 23.28 11.76 -5.28
C GLU A 197 22.21 11.21 -6.24
N ILE A 198 21.49 10.20 -5.77
CA ILE A 198 20.28 9.66 -6.42
C ILE A 198 19.12 9.69 -5.41
N ASP A 199 17.90 9.82 -5.90
CA ASP A 199 16.71 9.62 -5.08
C ASP A 199 16.24 8.15 -5.13
N PHE A 200 15.09 7.87 -4.50
CA PHE A 200 14.57 6.51 -4.42
C PHE A 200 14.09 5.97 -5.76
N ASP A 201 13.42 6.80 -6.56
CA ASP A 201 12.86 6.37 -7.84
C ASP A 201 13.99 6.12 -8.86
N ASP A 202 15.09 6.86 -8.76
CA ASP A 202 16.31 6.64 -9.53
C ASP A 202 16.87 5.22 -9.35
N ILE A 203 16.72 4.60 -8.18
CA ILE A 203 17.17 3.22 -7.96
C ILE A 203 16.52 2.29 -8.98
N LEU A 204 15.21 2.45 -9.21
CA LEU A 204 14.48 1.63 -10.17
C LEU A 204 14.82 2.03 -11.60
N LEU A 205 14.92 3.33 -11.90
CA LEU A 205 15.25 3.84 -13.23
C LEU A 205 16.64 3.37 -13.69
N ILE A 206 17.66 3.52 -12.83
CA ILE A 206 19.03 3.08 -13.10
C ILE A 206 19.08 1.56 -13.26
N THR A 207 18.39 0.81 -12.39
CA THR A 207 18.33 -0.66 -12.50
C THR A 207 17.69 -1.09 -13.82
N CYS A 208 16.59 -0.44 -14.24
CA CYS A 208 15.99 -0.69 -15.55
C CYS A 208 16.97 -0.38 -16.69
N HIS A 209 17.62 0.79 -16.63
CA HIS A 209 18.57 1.22 -17.65
C HIS A 209 19.72 0.23 -17.81
N LEU A 210 20.33 -0.24 -16.71
CA LEU A 210 21.42 -1.21 -16.75
C LEU A 210 20.99 -2.56 -17.34
N ILE A 211 19.82 -3.07 -16.96
CA ILE A 211 19.29 -4.32 -17.54
C ILE A 211 18.96 -4.15 -19.04
N GLU A 212 18.54 -2.96 -19.47
CA GLU A 212 18.20 -2.69 -20.87
C GLU A 212 19.42 -2.42 -21.75
N SER A 213 20.52 -1.97 -21.17
CA SER A 213 21.70 -1.51 -21.92
C SER A 213 22.81 -2.55 -21.99
N ASP A 214 22.82 -3.53 -21.08
CA ASP A 214 23.88 -4.54 -20.97
C ASP A 214 23.28 -5.94 -20.73
N GLU A 215 23.49 -6.85 -21.68
CA GLU A 215 22.92 -8.20 -21.63
C GLU A 215 23.63 -9.10 -20.60
N ASP A 216 24.91 -8.89 -20.32
CA ASP A 216 25.63 -9.66 -19.30
C ASP A 216 25.11 -9.29 -17.90
N VAL A 217 24.85 -8.00 -17.68
CA VAL A 217 24.18 -7.50 -16.47
C VAL A 217 22.76 -8.07 -16.37
N ALA A 218 22.00 -8.04 -17.48
CA ALA A 218 20.66 -8.60 -17.53
C ALA A 218 20.67 -10.09 -17.16
N ALA A 219 21.56 -10.88 -17.75
CA ALA A 219 21.71 -12.31 -17.45
C ALA A 219 22.10 -12.55 -15.98
N SER A 220 23.04 -11.78 -15.44
CA SER A 220 23.47 -11.86 -14.04
C SER A 220 22.32 -11.56 -13.06
N ILE A 221 21.48 -10.57 -13.35
CA ILE A 221 20.30 -10.27 -12.52
C ILE A 221 19.22 -11.36 -12.68
N ARG A 222 18.86 -11.71 -13.92
CA ARG A 222 17.79 -12.67 -14.23
C ARG A 222 18.10 -14.07 -13.69
N SER A 223 19.36 -14.50 -13.67
CA SER A 223 19.77 -15.79 -13.11
C SER A 223 19.40 -15.96 -11.62
N GLY A 224 19.31 -14.85 -10.87
CA GLY A 224 18.87 -14.84 -9.47
C GLY A 224 17.34 -14.79 -9.29
N ILE A 225 16.56 -14.74 -10.37
CA ILE A 225 15.09 -14.64 -10.35
C ILE A 225 14.50 -15.67 -11.33
N THR A 226 14.48 -16.92 -10.90
CA THR A 226 13.75 -17.99 -11.62
C THR A 226 12.25 -17.93 -11.37
N TRP A 227 11.83 -17.45 -10.20
CA TRP A 227 10.44 -17.30 -9.80
C TRP A 227 10.21 -15.92 -9.19
N LEU A 228 9.19 -15.21 -9.71
CA LEU A 228 8.77 -13.92 -9.20
C LEU A 228 7.36 -14.00 -8.65
N THR A 229 7.17 -13.50 -7.44
CA THR A 229 5.86 -13.36 -6.82
C THR A 229 5.67 -11.90 -6.42
N VAL A 230 4.51 -11.31 -6.71
CA VAL A 230 4.22 -9.91 -6.40
C VAL A 230 2.90 -9.80 -5.64
N ASP A 231 3.00 -9.29 -4.40
CA ASP A 231 1.85 -8.96 -3.56
C ASP A 231 1.42 -7.51 -3.75
N GLU A 232 0.12 -7.25 -3.52
CA GLU A 232 -0.54 -5.95 -3.74
C GLU A 232 -0.29 -5.38 -5.15
N TYR A 233 -0.43 -6.24 -6.17
CA TYR A 233 -0.11 -5.92 -7.56
C TYR A 233 -0.94 -4.75 -8.14
N GLN A 234 -2.10 -4.44 -7.56
CA GLN A 234 -2.88 -3.25 -7.94
C GLN A 234 -2.19 -1.92 -7.62
N ASP A 235 -1.21 -1.93 -6.69
CA ASP A 235 -0.48 -0.74 -6.28
C ASP A 235 0.89 -0.60 -6.97
N VAL A 236 1.17 -1.47 -7.95
CA VAL A 236 2.40 -1.43 -8.74
C VAL A 236 2.35 -0.26 -9.73
N SER A 237 3.31 0.65 -9.62
CA SER A 237 3.44 1.80 -10.54
C SER A 237 3.98 1.39 -11.92
N PRO A 238 3.81 2.22 -12.96
CA PRO A 238 4.41 1.97 -14.28
C PRO A 238 5.91 1.68 -14.24
N LEU A 239 6.69 2.43 -13.44
CA LEU A 239 8.13 2.19 -13.26
C LEU A 239 8.42 0.83 -12.61
N GLN A 240 7.66 0.44 -11.58
CA GLN A 240 7.82 -0.87 -10.94
C GLN A 240 7.42 -2.00 -11.89
N HIS A 241 6.38 -1.81 -12.70
CA HIS A 241 5.97 -2.77 -13.74
C HIS A 241 7.05 -2.92 -14.81
N ARG A 242 7.66 -1.82 -15.27
CA ARG A 242 8.82 -1.87 -16.18
C ARG A 242 9.97 -2.66 -15.58
N LEU A 243 10.34 -2.38 -14.32
CA LEU A 243 11.41 -3.14 -13.66
C LEU A 243 11.07 -4.63 -13.56
N LEU A 244 9.83 -4.96 -13.21
CA LEU A 244 9.33 -6.32 -13.15
C LEU A 244 9.48 -7.04 -14.49
N THR A 245 9.06 -6.43 -15.59
CA THR A 245 9.18 -7.06 -16.91
C THR A 245 10.64 -7.20 -17.34
N ARG A 246 11.53 -6.28 -16.93
CA ARG A 246 12.98 -6.41 -17.16
C ARG A 246 13.64 -7.52 -16.34
N TRP A 247 13.21 -7.70 -15.08
CA TRP A 247 13.63 -8.83 -14.24
C TRP A 247 13.18 -10.18 -14.82
N LEU A 248 12.03 -10.23 -15.48
CA LEU A 248 11.55 -11.44 -16.10
C LEU A 248 12.27 -11.73 -17.43
N GLY A 249 12.41 -10.73 -18.32
CA GLY A 249 12.83 -11.00 -19.70
C GLY A 249 11.88 -12.01 -20.34
N ASP A 250 12.41 -13.13 -20.84
CA ASP A 250 11.61 -14.23 -21.40
C ASP A 250 11.06 -15.19 -20.32
N ASN A 251 11.48 -15.04 -19.06
CA ASN A 251 10.98 -15.85 -17.96
C ASN A 251 9.50 -15.55 -17.68
N ARG A 252 8.64 -16.56 -17.76
CA ARG A 252 7.19 -16.42 -17.53
C ARG A 252 6.73 -16.91 -16.17
N ASN A 253 7.66 -17.21 -15.28
CA ASN A 253 7.39 -17.74 -13.95
C ASN A 253 7.05 -16.61 -12.97
N ILE A 254 5.84 -16.07 -13.13
CA ILE A 254 5.33 -14.96 -12.32
C ILE A 254 3.99 -15.32 -11.67
N CYS A 255 3.82 -14.94 -10.42
CA CYS A 255 2.52 -14.92 -9.75
C CYS A 255 2.22 -13.54 -9.19
N VAL A 256 1.06 -13.00 -9.54
CA VAL A 256 0.59 -11.73 -9.01
C VAL A 256 -0.66 -11.94 -8.16
N VAL A 257 -0.74 -11.25 -7.02
CA VAL A 257 -1.94 -11.18 -6.21
C VAL A 257 -2.33 -9.73 -5.96
N GLY A 258 -3.63 -9.44 -5.97
CA GLY A 258 -4.11 -8.10 -5.68
C GLY A 258 -5.62 -8.01 -5.56
N ASP A 259 -6.08 -6.84 -5.11
CA ASP A 259 -7.49 -6.46 -5.04
C ASP A 259 -7.69 -5.12 -5.76
N PRO A 260 -8.33 -5.06 -6.94
CA PRO A 260 -8.57 -3.78 -7.62
C PRO A 260 -9.37 -2.80 -6.75
N ALA A 261 -10.22 -3.29 -5.84
CA ALA A 261 -10.98 -2.47 -4.91
C ALA A 261 -10.13 -1.88 -3.76
N GLN A 262 -8.87 -2.28 -3.61
CA GLN A 262 -7.93 -1.71 -2.62
C GLN A 262 -6.88 -0.77 -3.24
N THR A 263 -7.04 -0.39 -4.50
CA THR A 263 -6.18 0.63 -5.14
C THR A 263 -6.52 2.01 -4.56
N ILE A 264 -5.68 2.51 -3.66
CA ILE A 264 -5.93 3.77 -2.92
C ILE A 264 -4.72 4.73 -2.92
N TYR A 265 -3.77 4.48 -3.82
CA TYR A 265 -2.57 5.29 -4.00
C TYR A 265 -2.49 5.84 -5.43
N SER A 266 -3.64 6.13 -6.06
CA SER A 266 -3.64 6.58 -7.46
C SER A 266 -2.97 7.96 -7.63
N PHE A 267 -3.04 8.80 -6.58
CA PHE A 267 -2.26 10.04 -6.49
C PHE A 267 -0.75 9.82 -6.57
N ALA A 268 -0.30 8.60 -6.30
CA ALA A 268 1.08 8.16 -6.38
C ALA A 268 1.25 7.12 -7.49
N GLY A 269 0.50 7.29 -8.60
CA GLY A 269 0.61 6.54 -9.85
C GLY A 269 0.27 5.05 -9.78
N ALA A 270 -0.31 4.57 -8.67
CA ALA A 270 -0.86 3.22 -8.59
C ALA A 270 -2.07 3.06 -9.52
N SER A 271 -2.19 1.91 -10.17
CA SER A 271 -3.35 1.56 -10.99
C SER A 271 -3.58 0.07 -11.00
N SER A 272 -4.85 -0.33 -10.86
CA SER A 272 -5.25 -1.74 -11.03
C SER A 272 -5.20 -2.24 -12.47
N TYR A 273 -4.88 -1.37 -13.44
CA TYR A 273 -4.81 -1.71 -14.86
C TYR A 273 -3.95 -2.95 -15.13
N ASN A 274 -2.74 -3.02 -14.57
CA ASN A 274 -1.83 -4.16 -14.79
C ASN A 274 -2.40 -5.46 -14.21
N LEU A 275 -3.08 -5.40 -13.05
CA LEU A 275 -3.74 -6.57 -12.46
C LEU A 275 -4.90 -7.07 -13.33
N LEU A 276 -5.75 -6.15 -13.81
CA LEU A 276 -6.92 -6.49 -14.63
C LEU A 276 -6.52 -6.98 -16.04
N ASN A 277 -5.45 -6.43 -16.61
CA ASN A 277 -4.94 -6.78 -17.95
C ASN A 277 -3.81 -7.80 -17.95
N PHE A 278 -3.44 -8.37 -16.79
CA PHE A 278 -2.37 -9.35 -16.67
C PHE A 278 -2.48 -10.52 -17.66
N ALA A 279 -3.70 -11.01 -17.93
CA ALA A 279 -3.93 -12.10 -18.87
C ALA A 279 -3.60 -11.73 -20.33
N SER A 280 -3.73 -10.45 -20.69
CA SER A 280 -3.41 -9.95 -22.02
C SER A 280 -1.89 -9.87 -22.23
N GLU A 281 -1.15 -9.50 -21.19
CA GLU A 281 0.31 -9.36 -21.24
C GLU A 281 1.03 -10.71 -21.04
N PHE A 282 0.58 -11.50 -20.06
CA PHE A 282 1.20 -12.76 -19.68
C PHE A 282 0.37 -13.99 -20.08
N GLY A 283 -0.52 -13.90 -21.07
CA GLY A 283 -1.32 -15.03 -21.56
C GLY A 283 -0.52 -16.03 -22.42
N PRO A 284 -0.83 -17.35 -22.40
CA PRO A 284 -1.86 -18.00 -21.60
C PRO A 284 -1.46 -18.14 -20.12
N LEU A 285 -2.45 -17.99 -19.23
CA LEU A 285 -2.26 -18.16 -17.78
C LEU A 285 -2.32 -19.64 -17.41
N THR A 286 -1.48 -20.05 -16.46
CA THR A 286 -1.57 -21.38 -15.86
C THR A 286 -2.71 -21.46 -14.86
N ALA A 287 -2.97 -20.37 -14.13
CA ALA A 287 -4.15 -20.24 -13.28
C ALA A 287 -4.60 -18.77 -13.20
N ASP A 288 -5.92 -18.58 -13.22
CA ASP A 288 -6.57 -17.29 -13.01
C ASP A 288 -7.63 -17.46 -11.92
N VAL A 289 -7.25 -17.10 -10.69
CA VAL A 289 -7.96 -17.48 -9.48
C VAL A 289 -8.66 -16.27 -8.87
N ARG A 290 -9.92 -16.48 -8.44
CA ARG A 290 -10.70 -15.48 -7.71
C ARG A 290 -10.93 -15.94 -6.27
N LEU A 291 -10.42 -15.19 -5.31
CA LEU A 291 -10.62 -15.44 -3.87
C LEU A 291 -11.63 -14.44 -3.30
N ASN A 292 -12.90 -14.84 -3.21
CA ASN A 292 -13.99 -14.00 -2.73
C ASN A 292 -14.51 -14.39 -1.33
N ASN A 293 -13.99 -15.46 -0.74
CA ASN A 293 -14.33 -15.86 0.63
C ASN A 293 -13.52 -15.02 1.62
N ASP A 294 -14.19 -14.22 2.45
CA ASP A 294 -13.59 -13.44 3.52
C ASP A 294 -13.57 -14.27 4.82
N TYR A 295 -12.38 -14.41 5.41
CA TYR A 295 -12.17 -15.15 6.67
C TYR A 295 -11.94 -14.22 7.86
N ARG A 296 -11.96 -12.90 7.65
CA ARG A 296 -11.56 -11.88 8.62
C ARG A 296 -12.77 -11.26 9.31
N SER A 297 -13.74 -10.83 8.52
CA SER A 297 -14.80 -9.93 8.89
C SER A 297 -16.13 -10.67 9.03
N THR A 298 -16.98 -10.23 9.96
CA THR A 298 -18.34 -10.75 10.10
C THR A 298 -19.19 -10.47 8.85
N PRO A 299 -20.27 -11.25 8.60
CA PRO A 299 -21.17 -11.02 7.46
C PRO A 299 -21.73 -9.59 7.38
N GLN A 300 -21.97 -8.93 8.52
CA GLN A 300 -22.50 -7.57 8.61
C GLN A 300 -21.52 -6.55 8.02
N ILE A 301 -20.23 -6.69 8.34
CA ILE A 301 -19.15 -5.83 7.84
C ILE A 301 -18.95 -6.09 6.35
N VAL A 302 -18.89 -7.37 5.95
CA VAL A 302 -18.75 -7.77 4.54
C VAL A 302 -19.89 -7.25 3.67
N ASN A 303 -21.14 -7.35 4.15
CA ASN A 303 -22.30 -6.81 3.45
C ASN A 303 -22.24 -5.29 3.33
N TYR A 304 -21.77 -4.59 4.35
CA TYR A 304 -21.55 -3.14 4.28
C TYR A 304 -20.49 -2.80 3.21
N ALA A 305 -19.36 -3.51 3.20
CA ALA A 305 -18.28 -3.33 2.22
C ALA A 305 -18.78 -3.55 0.78
N ASN A 306 -19.51 -4.65 0.54
CA ASN A 306 -20.11 -4.96 -0.76
C ASN A 306 -21.06 -3.84 -1.25
N ARG A 307 -21.91 -3.30 -0.35
CA ARG A 307 -22.83 -2.20 -0.70
C ARG A 307 -22.11 -0.91 -1.10
N VAL A 308 -20.96 -0.62 -0.48
CA VAL A 308 -20.13 0.55 -0.83
C VAL A 308 -19.64 0.42 -2.28
N LEU A 309 -19.15 -0.76 -2.66
CA LEU A 309 -18.62 -1.05 -3.99
C LEU A 309 -19.70 -1.24 -5.07
N GLU A 310 -20.89 -1.75 -4.71
CA GLU A 310 -22.00 -1.97 -5.64
C GLU A 310 -22.46 -0.67 -6.33
N ALA A 311 -22.29 0.47 -5.67
CA ALA A 311 -22.58 1.79 -6.23
C ALA A 311 -21.49 2.32 -7.19
N SER A 312 -20.42 1.57 -7.41
CA SER A 312 -19.37 1.92 -8.37
C SER A 312 -19.82 1.65 -9.82
N PRO A 313 -19.45 2.51 -10.79
CA PRO A 313 -19.52 2.16 -12.20
C PRO A 313 -18.55 1.02 -12.56
N GLN A 314 -17.47 0.83 -11.79
CA GLN A 314 -16.43 -0.19 -12.00
C GLN A 314 -16.72 -1.51 -11.25
N ARG A 315 -17.95 -1.69 -10.74
CA ARG A 315 -18.33 -2.84 -9.90
C ARG A 315 -18.10 -4.22 -10.54
N ALA A 316 -18.00 -4.31 -11.87
CA ALA A 316 -17.73 -5.55 -12.59
C ALA A 316 -16.29 -6.05 -12.37
N ASP A 317 -15.36 -5.14 -12.06
CA ASP A 317 -13.96 -5.45 -11.79
C ASP A 317 -13.74 -5.89 -10.33
N TYR A 318 -14.72 -5.70 -9.46
CA TYR A 318 -14.63 -5.97 -8.03
C TYR A 318 -15.24 -7.32 -7.67
N LEU A 319 -14.60 -8.02 -6.72
CA LEU A 319 -15.14 -9.25 -6.18
C LEU A 319 -16.23 -8.95 -5.15
N LYS A 320 -17.39 -9.59 -5.30
CA LYS A 320 -18.40 -9.65 -4.26
C LYS A 320 -17.96 -10.64 -3.17
N LEU A 321 -17.70 -10.11 -1.98
CA LEU A 321 -17.17 -10.87 -0.85
C LEU A 321 -18.24 -11.71 -0.16
N ASN A 322 -17.85 -12.89 0.36
CA ASN A 322 -18.68 -13.78 1.16
C ASN A 322 -17.97 -14.10 2.47
N SER A 323 -18.52 -13.67 3.61
CA SER A 323 -17.93 -13.99 4.92
C SER A 323 -18.07 -15.49 5.24
N LYS A 324 -17.00 -16.08 5.79
CA LYS A 324 -16.96 -17.42 6.37
C LYS A 324 -17.04 -17.42 7.90
N ARG A 325 -17.23 -16.25 8.50
CA ARG A 325 -17.43 -16.09 9.94
C ARG A 325 -18.90 -16.19 10.30
N ASP A 326 -19.15 -16.51 11.57
CA ASP A 326 -20.48 -16.43 12.15
C ASP A 326 -21.02 -15.00 12.19
N GLN A 327 -22.34 -14.89 12.33
CA GLN A 327 -23.03 -13.61 12.43
C GLN A 327 -22.52 -12.80 13.62
N GLY A 328 -22.16 -11.53 13.37
CA GLY A 328 -21.69 -10.60 14.38
C GLY A 328 -22.73 -9.54 14.77
N ARG A 329 -22.25 -8.52 15.49
CA ARG A 329 -23.03 -7.32 15.80
C ARG A 329 -23.33 -6.54 14.52
N ARG A 330 -24.49 -5.88 14.46
CA ARG A 330 -24.82 -4.96 13.36
C ARG A 330 -23.84 -3.79 13.37
N VAL A 331 -23.50 -3.29 12.18
CA VAL A 331 -22.71 -2.06 12.03
C VAL A 331 -23.44 -0.92 12.74
N ALA A 332 -22.79 -0.31 13.72
CA ALA A 332 -23.36 0.79 14.48
C ALA A 332 -23.22 2.10 13.70
N GLN A 333 -24.27 2.90 13.68
CA GLN A 333 -24.31 4.19 12.99
C GLN A 333 -24.67 5.28 14.00
N THR A 334 -23.79 6.26 14.21
CA THR A 334 -24.03 7.32 15.21
C THR A 334 -23.82 8.72 14.63
N VAL A 335 -24.70 9.64 14.97
CA VAL A 335 -24.60 11.05 14.59
C VAL A 335 -24.39 11.88 15.84
N TYR A 336 -23.35 12.71 15.83
CA TYR A 336 -23.02 13.63 16.92
C TYR A 336 -23.27 15.08 16.49
N ASN A 337 -23.40 16.00 17.44
CA ASN A 337 -23.62 17.41 17.09
C ASN A 337 -22.30 18.08 16.68
N SER A 338 -21.18 17.73 17.31
CA SER A 338 -19.87 18.33 17.05
C SER A 338 -18.73 17.30 16.97
N ASP A 339 -17.60 17.70 16.38
CA ASP A 339 -16.38 16.89 16.33
C ASP A 339 -15.89 16.45 17.72
N LEU A 340 -16.04 17.33 18.73
CA LEU A 340 -15.68 17.01 20.11
C LEU A 340 -16.61 15.97 20.74
N GLU A 341 -17.92 16.08 20.48
CA GLU A 341 -18.89 15.06 20.91
C GLU A 341 -18.62 13.72 20.24
N GLU A 342 -18.28 13.71 18.94
CA GLU A 342 -17.90 12.49 18.23
C GLU A 342 -16.66 11.86 18.86
N ALA A 343 -15.60 12.63 19.08
CA ALA A 343 -14.37 12.15 19.69
C ALA A 343 -14.60 11.56 21.09
N ARG A 344 -15.37 12.25 21.95
CA ARG A 344 -15.71 11.79 23.30
C ARG A 344 -16.62 10.56 23.27
N GLY A 345 -17.62 10.54 22.39
CA GLY A 345 -18.53 9.42 22.23
C GLY A 345 -17.81 8.15 21.78
N VAL A 346 -16.89 8.27 20.83
CA VAL A 346 -16.02 7.17 20.37
C VAL A 346 -15.11 6.69 21.51
N ALA A 347 -14.41 7.60 22.20
CA ALA A 347 -13.56 7.24 23.33
C ALA A 347 -14.32 6.51 24.45
N ALA A 348 -15.53 6.97 24.79
CA ALA A 348 -16.39 6.33 25.78
C ALA A 348 -16.87 4.94 25.36
N ARG A 349 -17.15 4.72 24.06
CA ARG A 349 -17.48 3.38 23.54
C ARG A 349 -16.29 2.43 23.63
N ILE A 350 -15.09 2.91 23.28
CA ILE A 350 -13.87 2.10 23.41
C ILE A 350 -13.63 1.76 24.89
N ARG A 351 -13.80 2.71 25.81
CA ARG A 351 -13.70 2.45 27.26
C ARG A 351 -14.64 1.34 27.70
N ARG A 352 -15.91 1.37 27.27
CA ARG A 352 -16.87 0.29 27.56
C ARG A 352 -16.43 -1.07 27.02
N LEU A 353 -15.93 -1.14 25.79
CA LEU A 353 -15.40 -2.40 25.24
C LEU A 353 -14.23 -2.92 26.08
N VAL A 354 -13.33 -2.04 26.53
CA VAL A 354 -12.20 -2.41 27.39
C VAL A 354 -12.67 -2.83 28.79
N ASP A 355 -13.71 -2.19 29.35
CA ASP A 355 -14.36 -2.62 30.60
C ASP A 355 -15.02 -3.99 30.48
N GLU A 356 -15.55 -4.31 29.29
CA GLU A 356 -16.11 -5.62 28.93
C GLU A 356 -15.02 -6.68 28.64
N GLY A 357 -13.74 -6.32 28.71
CA GLY A 357 -12.61 -7.24 28.59
C GLY A 357 -11.86 -7.20 27.25
N ALA A 358 -12.20 -6.30 26.32
CA ALA A 358 -11.44 -6.12 25.09
C ALA A 358 -10.05 -5.53 25.38
N SER A 359 -9.04 -5.97 24.63
CA SER A 359 -7.71 -5.33 24.68
C SER A 359 -7.78 -3.97 24.00
N PRO A 360 -7.21 -2.88 24.58
CA PRO A 360 -7.10 -1.61 23.87
C PRO A 360 -6.37 -1.72 22.53
N GLY A 361 -5.43 -2.66 22.41
CA GLY A 361 -4.71 -2.92 21.16
C GLY A 361 -5.58 -3.51 20.03
N ASP A 362 -6.74 -4.06 20.36
CA ASP A 362 -7.70 -4.63 19.40
C ASP A 362 -8.62 -3.54 18.79
N CYS A 363 -8.52 -2.30 19.29
CA CYS A 363 -9.33 -1.17 18.87
C CYS A 363 -8.55 -0.21 17.96
N ALA A 364 -9.19 0.23 16.87
CA ALA A 364 -8.66 1.28 16.00
C ALA A 364 -9.68 2.39 15.70
N ILE A 365 -9.20 3.64 15.67
CA ILE A 365 -9.95 4.79 15.18
C ILE A 365 -9.34 5.21 13.84
N LEU A 366 -10.15 5.17 12.79
CA LEU A 366 -9.73 5.50 11.42
C LEU A 366 -10.26 6.89 11.04
N THR A 367 -9.36 7.75 10.58
CA THR A 367 -9.67 9.11 10.13
C THR A 367 -9.33 9.29 8.65
N ARG A 368 -9.98 10.25 7.97
CA ARG A 368 -9.59 10.58 6.59
C ARG A 368 -8.31 11.41 6.54
N VAL A 369 -8.19 12.36 7.47
CA VAL A 369 -7.07 13.32 7.52
C VAL A 369 -6.39 13.32 8.89
N ASN A 370 -5.11 13.69 8.92
CA ASN A 370 -4.30 13.75 10.15
C ASN A 370 -4.84 14.80 11.15
N ALA A 371 -5.42 15.90 10.66
CA ALA A 371 -5.95 16.97 11.51
C ALA A 371 -7.02 16.48 12.51
N GLN A 372 -7.77 15.42 12.18
CA GLN A 372 -8.78 14.82 13.06
C GLN A 372 -8.18 14.06 14.26
N GLN A 373 -6.89 13.72 14.23
CA GLN A 373 -6.30 12.83 15.24
C GLN A 373 -6.07 13.54 16.58
N LYS A 374 -5.78 14.85 16.56
CA LYS A 374 -5.47 15.63 17.77
C LYS A 374 -6.61 15.61 18.81
N ILE A 375 -7.85 15.77 18.35
CA ILE A 375 -9.03 15.77 19.23
C ILE A 375 -9.32 14.38 19.81
N LEU A 376 -9.03 13.31 19.04
CA LEU A 376 -9.15 11.93 19.51
C LEU A 376 -8.14 11.58 20.58
N CYS A 377 -6.88 12.00 20.42
CA CYS A 377 -5.84 11.83 21.44
C CYS A 377 -6.26 12.42 22.78
N ARG A 378 -6.86 13.63 22.75
CA ARG A 378 -7.41 14.28 23.94
C ARG A 378 -8.55 13.47 24.55
N ALA A 379 -9.54 13.07 23.74
CA ALA A 379 -10.70 12.32 24.21
C ALA A 379 -10.34 10.95 24.82
N LEU A 380 -9.37 10.22 24.23
CA LEU A 380 -8.87 8.97 24.81
C LEU A 380 -8.11 9.21 26.12
N GLY A 381 -7.33 10.29 26.20
CA GLY A 381 -6.66 10.71 27.43
C GLY A 381 -7.64 11.01 28.57
N GLU A 382 -8.75 11.70 28.26
CA GLU A 382 -9.86 11.98 29.20
C GLU A 382 -10.53 10.68 29.73
N GLN A 383 -10.45 9.58 28.98
CA GLN A 383 -10.96 8.25 29.37
C GLN A 383 -9.87 7.33 29.97
N HIS A 384 -8.67 7.86 30.22
CA HIS A 384 -7.51 7.10 30.68
C HIS A 384 -7.15 5.89 29.80
N LEU A 385 -7.42 5.99 28.49
CA LEU A 385 -7.06 4.96 27.52
C LEU A 385 -5.68 5.25 26.94
N ARG A 386 -4.79 4.25 26.98
CA ARG A 386 -3.52 4.31 26.25
C ARG A 386 -3.79 4.25 24.76
N TYR A 387 -3.06 5.04 23.98
CA TYR A 387 -3.20 5.08 22.53
C TYR A 387 -1.84 5.22 21.84
N ARG A 388 -1.81 4.89 20.56
CA ARG A 388 -0.70 5.14 19.64
C ARG A 388 -1.23 5.80 18.38
N VAL A 389 -0.51 6.78 17.86
CA VAL A 389 -0.86 7.46 16.61
C VAL A 389 0.04 6.92 15.51
N LYS A 390 -0.54 6.16 14.60
CA LYS A 390 0.14 5.72 13.40
C LYS A 390 0.05 6.86 12.37
N ARG A 391 1.16 7.57 12.23
CA ARG A 391 1.34 8.50 11.11
C ARG A 391 1.47 7.68 9.83
N ASP A 392 1.06 8.25 8.71
CA ASP A 392 1.51 7.75 7.41
C ASP A 392 3.05 7.75 7.47
N SER A 393 3.64 6.57 7.67
CA SER A 393 4.97 6.29 7.17
C SER A 393 4.82 6.45 5.68
N GLY A 394 5.04 7.68 5.20
CA GLY A 394 4.62 8.13 3.88
C GLY A 394 4.87 7.09 2.82
N TRP A 395 4.09 7.15 1.75
CA TRP A 395 4.40 6.46 0.50
C TRP A 395 5.91 6.59 0.12
N GLN A 396 6.54 7.71 0.51
CA GLN A 396 7.99 7.98 0.44
C GLN A 396 8.87 7.34 1.54
N ASN A 397 8.32 7.05 2.73
CA ASN A 397 9.04 6.49 3.87
C ASN A 397 8.94 4.96 4.00
N SER A 398 8.34 4.26 3.03
CA SER A 398 8.47 2.80 2.98
C SER A 398 9.93 2.35 2.76
N ALA A 399 10.82 3.27 2.34
CA ALA A 399 12.27 3.08 2.30
C ALA A 399 13.05 4.05 3.21
N LEU A 400 12.43 5.12 3.72
CA LEU A 400 12.96 5.93 4.84
C LEU A 400 12.39 5.41 6.16
N ALA A 401 12.96 4.30 6.59
CA ALA A 401 13.15 4.15 8.01
C ALA A 401 14.55 4.74 8.26
N ASP A 402 14.57 5.97 8.81
CA ASP A 402 15.74 6.60 9.41
C ASP A 402 16.53 5.54 10.21
N ASP A 403 17.85 5.60 10.36
CA ASP A 403 18.57 4.51 11.05
C ASP A 403 18.11 4.33 12.52
N ALA A 404 17.42 5.35 13.06
CA ALA A 404 16.65 5.31 14.30
C ALA A 404 15.24 4.70 14.17
N GLN A 405 14.57 4.88 13.04
CA GLN A 405 13.21 4.41 12.76
C GLN A 405 13.21 3.00 12.12
N THR A 406 14.28 2.60 11.45
CA THR A 406 14.60 1.21 11.06
C THR A 406 14.99 0.45 12.31
N ARG A 407 15.79 1.04 13.20
CA ARG A 407 16.00 0.47 14.54
C ARG A 407 14.70 0.40 15.33
N LEU A 408 13.83 1.41 15.29
CA LEU A 408 12.54 1.37 16.00
C LEU A 408 11.59 0.34 15.39
N ALA A 409 11.50 0.24 14.06
CA ALA A 409 10.69 -0.77 13.36
C ALA A 409 11.28 -2.18 13.50
N MET A 410 12.62 -2.33 13.53
CA MET A 410 13.28 -3.58 13.89
C MET A 410 13.09 -3.90 15.36
N LEU A 411 13.14 -2.94 16.29
CA LEU A 411 12.89 -3.15 17.72
C LEU A 411 11.40 -3.46 17.97
N GLU A 412 10.48 -2.88 17.21
CA GLU A 412 9.05 -3.24 17.20
C GLU A 412 8.84 -4.64 16.60
N ALA A 413 9.55 -4.99 15.52
CA ALA A 413 9.50 -6.32 14.92
C ALA A 413 10.23 -7.39 15.74
N LEU A 414 11.22 -7.01 16.54
CA LEU A 414 12.01 -7.86 17.46
C LEU A 414 11.46 -7.82 18.90
N GLY A 415 10.29 -7.21 19.13
CA GLY A 415 9.60 -7.24 20.43
C GLY A 415 10.27 -6.46 21.57
N ALA A 416 11.20 -5.55 21.27
CA ALA A 416 11.98 -4.76 22.22
C ALA A 416 11.55 -3.28 22.34
N GLY A 417 10.46 -2.87 21.69
CA GLY A 417 9.58 -1.82 22.20
C GLY A 417 8.45 -2.51 22.93
N GLY A 418 8.49 -2.52 24.27
CA GLY A 418 7.50 -3.25 25.07
C GLY A 418 6.08 -3.03 24.54
N ASP A 419 5.35 -4.13 24.35
CA ASP A 419 4.00 -4.21 23.80
C ASP A 419 3.04 -3.27 24.55
N VAL A 420 3.03 -1.98 24.19
CA VAL A 420 2.08 -1.02 24.75
C VAL A 420 0.77 -1.23 24.01
N LYS A 421 -0.02 -2.19 24.52
CA LYS A 421 -1.39 -2.46 24.09
C LYS A 421 -2.25 -1.22 24.31
N GLY A 422 -2.38 -0.41 23.25
CA GLY A 422 -3.13 0.84 23.24
C GLY A 422 -3.94 0.98 21.96
N VAL A 423 -4.99 1.79 22.02
CA VAL A 423 -5.88 2.10 20.89
C VAL A 423 -5.07 2.67 19.73
N THR A 424 -5.26 2.15 18.52
CA THR A 424 -4.56 2.63 17.33
C THR A 424 -5.35 3.76 16.67
N ILE A 425 -4.78 4.95 16.57
CA ILE A 425 -5.33 6.05 15.77
C ILE A 425 -4.56 6.11 14.45
N SER A 426 -5.24 6.08 13.31
CA SER A 426 -4.57 6.07 12.01
C SER A 426 -5.41 6.74 10.92
N THR A 427 -4.77 7.19 9.85
CA THR A 427 -5.49 7.50 8.61
C THR A 427 -5.97 6.21 7.96
N ILE A 428 -7.00 6.29 7.12
CA ILE A 428 -7.44 5.12 6.35
C ILE A 428 -6.32 4.58 5.46
N HIS A 429 -5.54 5.45 4.80
CA HIS A 429 -4.37 5.06 4.00
C HIS A 429 -3.34 4.27 4.82
N ALA A 430 -2.92 4.79 5.97
CA ALA A 430 -1.94 4.14 6.84
C ALA A 430 -2.45 2.83 7.48
N SER A 431 -3.77 2.59 7.45
CA SER A 431 -4.39 1.36 7.96
C SER A 431 -4.36 0.20 6.96
N LYS A 432 -4.05 0.44 5.67
CA LYS A 432 -3.96 -0.61 4.66
C LYS A 432 -2.97 -1.69 5.11
N GLY A 433 -3.35 -2.95 4.88
CA GLY A 433 -2.61 -4.13 5.34
C GLY A 433 -2.80 -4.48 6.82
N LEU A 434 -3.44 -3.63 7.63
CA LEU A 434 -3.77 -3.95 9.02
C LEU A 434 -5.16 -4.60 9.16
N GLU A 435 -5.44 -5.11 10.35
CA GLU A 435 -6.72 -5.63 10.80
C GLU A 435 -6.89 -5.38 12.30
N PHE A 436 -8.13 -5.16 12.73
CA PHE A 436 -8.48 -4.87 14.13
C PHE A 436 -9.85 -5.48 14.44
N LYS A 437 -10.03 -6.02 15.65
CA LYS A 437 -11.34 -6.54 16.07
C LYS A 437 -12.42 -5.48 16.06
N HIS A 438 -12.09 -4.28 16.54
CA HIS A 438 -13.03 -3.19 16.68
C HIS A 438 -12.53 -1.95 15.92
N VAL A 439 -13.29 -1.51 14.92
CA VAL A 439 -12.96 -0.31 14.12
C VAL A 439 -14.01 0.76 14.33
N PHE A 440 -13.54 1.96 14.63
CA PHE A 440 -14.30 3.20 14.71
C PHE A 440 -13.93 4.08 13.53
N LEU A 441 -14.79 4.13 12.52
CA LEU A 441 -14.63 4.99 11.36
C LEU A 441 -15.40 6.30 11.57
N ILE A 442 -14.67 7.40 11.73
CA ILE A 442 -15.26 8.68 12.12
C ILE A 442 -15.28 9.68 10.96
N GLY A 443 -16.09 10.74 11.11
CA GLY A 443 -16.14 11.80 10.10
C GLY A 443 -16.73 11.35 8.77
N CYS A 444 -17.66 10.40 8.78
CA CYS A 444 -18.42 9.96 7.59
C CYS A 444 -19.46 10.99 7.14
N SER A 445 -19.00 12.18 6.80
CA SER A 445 -19.78 13.28 6.23
C SER A 445 -19.25 13.71 4.88
N GLU A 446 -20.11 14.26 4.02
CA GLU A 446 -19.68 14.93 2.78
C GLU A 446 -18.62 15.99 3.11
N GLY A 447 -17.52 16.00 2.35
CA GLY A 447 -16.38 16.88 2.53
C GLY A 447 -15.23 16.25 3.31
N LEU A 448 -15.52 15.23 4.14
CA LEU A 448 -14.51 14.41 4.80
C LEU A 448 -14.43 13.02 4.18
N ILE A 449 -15.54 12.30 4.07
CA ILE A 449 -15.61 11.01 3.40
C ILE A 449 -16.89 11.03 2.56
N PRO A 450 -16.83 11.26 1.24
CA PRO A 450 -15.63 11.47 0.44
C PRO A 450 -15.00 12.86 0.67
N TYR A 451 -13.67 12.92 0.69
CA TYR A 451 -12.90 14.15 0.94
C TYR A 451 -13.12 15.18 -0.17
N GLY A 452 -13.49 16.41 0.20
CA GLY A 452 -13.80 17.48 -0.77
C GLY A 452 -15.12 17.33 -1.52
N SER A 453 -15.90 16.25 -1.29
CA SER A 453 -17.15 15.95 -2.00
C SER A 453 -17.02 15.96 -3.53
N PRO A 454 -16.12 15.15 -4.11
CA PRO A 454 -15.87 15.16 -5.55
C PRO A 454 -17.15 14.85 -6.36
N PRO A 455 -17.24 15.38 -7.59
CA PRO A 455 -18.25 14.94 -8.54
C PRO A 455 -18.05 13.48 -8.92
N GLU A 456 -18.98 12.91 -9.68
CA GLU A 456 -18.80 11.57 -10.25
C GLU A 456 -17.56 11.53 -11.15
N GLY A 457 -16.75 10.48 -11.01
CA GLY A 457 -15.47 10.33 -11.68
C GLY A 457 -14.44 9.62 -10.80
N ASP A 458 -13.19 9.60 -11.25
CA ASP A 458 -12.14 8.79 -10.63
C ASP A 458 -11.82 9.17 -9.19
N LEU A 459 -11.88 10.47 -8.85
CA LEU A 459 -11.67 10.93 -7.47
C LEU A 459 -12.73 10.41 -6.50
N LEU A 460 -13.99 10.29 -6.94
CA LEU A 460 -15.04 9.72 -6.11
C LEU A 460 -14.86 8.21 -5.94
N GLU A 461 -14.42 7.53 -7.00
CA GLU A 461 -14.16 6.09 -6.95
C GLU A 461 -12.92 5.76 -6.10
N GLU A 462 -11.90 6.62 -6.09
CA GLU A 462 -10.80 6.57 -5.13
C GLU A 462 -11.31 6.61 -3.69
N GLU A 463 -12.15 7.59 -3.36
CA GLU A 463 -12.72 7.73 -2.01
C GLU A 463 -13.68 6.57 -1.65
N ARG A 464 -14.31 5.95 -2.65
CA ARG A 464 -15.14 4.74 -2.45
C ARG A 464 -14.27 3.53 -2.11
N ARG A 465 -13.17 3.31 -2.83
CA ARG A 465 -12.18 2.28 -2.51
C ARG A 465 -11.58 2.52 -1.13
N LEU A 466 -11.32 3.78 -0.78
CA LEU A 466 -10.86 4.17 0.54
C LEU A 466 -11.87 3.79 1.65
N MET A 467 -13.16 4.07 1.44
CA MET A 467 -14.23 3.63 2.34
C MET A 467 -14.27 2.10 2.47
N TYR A 468 -14.18 1.36 1.35
CA TYR A 468 -14.12 -0.10 1.36
C TYR A 468 -12.91 -0.64 2.16
N VAL A 469 -11.73 -0.05 1.97
CA VAL A 469 -10.53 -0.40 2.75
C VAL A 469 -10.76 -0.18 4.23
N ALA A 470 -11.33 0.97 4.64
CA ALA A 470 -11.62 1.29 6.04
C ALA A 470 -12.56 0.26 6.68
N VAL A 471 -13.67 -0.07 6.01
CA VAL A 471 -14.67 -1.04 6.47
C VAL A 471 -14.03 -2.43 6.65
N THR A 472 -13.22 -2.86 5.69
CA THR A 472 -12.60 -4.20 5.68
C THR A 472 -11.36 -4.33 6.59
N ARG A 473 -11.02 -3.29 7.36
CA ARG A 473 -10.07 -3.41 8.47
C ARG A 473 -10.70 -4.07 9.69
N ALA A 474 -12.04 -4.05 9.80
CA ALA A 474 -12.77 -4.51 10.96
C ALA A 474 -13.03 -6.03 10.93
N GLU A 475 -12.72 -6.74 12.01
CA GLU A 475 -13.02 -8.17 12.12
C GLU A 475 -14.39 -8.40 12.75
N ASP A 476 -14.61 -7.90 13.97
CA ASP A 476 -15.77 -8.24 14.81
C ASP A 476 -16.84 -7.16 14.79
N THR A 477 -16.45 -5.90 15.01
CA THR A 477 -17.39 -4.77 15.06
C THR A 477 -16.90 -3.57 14.27
N LEU A 478 -17.86 -2.90 13.64
CA LEU A 478 -17.65 -1.63 12.95
C LEU A 478 -18.64 -0.59 13.48
N ASP A 479 -18.10 0.51 13.99
CA ASP A 479 -18.83 1.70 14.38
C ASP A 479 -18.50 2.80 13.36
N VAL A 480 -19.53 3.34 12.71
CA VAL A 480 -19.39 4.44 11.76
C VAL A 480 -20.12 5.67 12.30
N SER A 481 -19.45 6.81 12.28
CA SER A 481 -20.03 8.05 12.80
C SER A 481 -19.69 9.30 11.98
N TYR A 482 -20.47 10.36 12.19
CA TYR A 482 -20.11 11.71 11.76
C TYR A 482 -20.68 12.77 12.71
N ALA A 483 -20.03 13.93 12.74
CA ALA A 483 -20.52 15.13 13.42
C ALA A 483 -21.23 16.10 12.45
N ARG A 484 -22.35 16.70 12.91
CA ARG A 484 -23.12 17.72 12.16
C ARG A 484 -22.42 19.06 12.03
N ALA A 485 -21.56 19.45 12.98
CA ALA A 485 -20.88 20.74 12.95
C ALA A 485 -19.40 20.60 13.29
N ARG A 486 -18.63 21.57 12.79
CA ARG A 486 -17.24 21.82 13.18
C ARG A 486 -17.27 22.80 14.34
N GLU A 487 -16.44 22.60 15.37
CA GLU A 487 -16.49 23.38 16.60
C GLU A 487 -16.22 24.89 16.37
N ASP A 488 -15.43 25.23 15.34
CA ASP A 488 -14.98 26.61 15.05
C ASP A 488 -15.80 27.34 13.97
N ASP A 489 -16.81 26.69 13.37
CA ASP A 489 -17.57 27.30 12.29
C ASP A 489 -18.91 27.81 12.81
N GLY A 490 -19.00 29.12 13.08
CA GLY A 490 -20.26 29.82 13.38
C GLY A 490 -21.23 29.86 12.19
N SER A 491 -20.99 29.06 11.14
CA SER A 491 -21.85 28.93 9.99
C SER A 491 -22.98 27.92 10.26
N ASP A 492 -24.21 28.32 9.94
CA ASP A 492 -25.44 27.52 10.09
C ASP A 492 -25.51 26.36 9.06
N ARG A 493 -24.45 26.13 8.28
CA ARG A 493 -24.39 25.05 7.27
C ARG A 493 -23.76 23.80 7.89
N GLY A 494 -24.60 23.02 8.58
CA GLY A 494 -24.22 21.71 9.08
C GLY A 494 -23.72 20.75 7.99
N ARG A 495 -22.76 19.89 8.35
CA ARG A 495 -22.26 18.80 7.51
C ARG A 495 -23.38 17.83 7.16
N ARG A 496 -23.38 17.41 5.89
CA ARG A 496 -24.31 16.40 5.39
C ARG A 496 -23.74 15.00 5.60
N LYS A 497 -24.64 14.04 5.83
CA LYS A 497 -24.31 12.61 5.89
C LYS A 497 -23.54 12.19 4.63
N SER A 498 -22.46 11.43 4.77
CA SER A 498 -21.73 10.86 3.63
C SER A 498 -22.67 10.02 2.75
N ARG A 499 -22.52 10.13 1.43
CA ARG A 499 -23.20 9.24 0.47
C ARG A 499 -22.82 7.76 0.62
N PHE A 500 -21.68 7.45 1.24
CA PHE A 500 -21.24 6.09 1.55
C PHE A 500 -21.80 5.55 2.88
N PHE A 501 -22.45 6.40 3.67
CA PHE A 501 -23.00 6.03 4.97
C PHE A 501 -24.45 5.53 4.80
N ARG A 502 -24.64 4.22 4.62
CA ARG A 502 -25.92 3.60 4.21
C ARG A 502 -26.35 2.35 4.98
#